data_AF-A0AAV5UTS9-F1
#
_entry.id   AF-A0AAV5UTS9-F1
#
_cell.length_a   1.000
_cell.length_b   1.000
_cell.length_c   1.000
_cell.angle_alpha   90.00
_cell.angle_beta   90.00
_cell.angle_gamma   90.00
#
_symmetry.space_group_name_H-M   'P 1'
#
loop_
_entity.id
_entity.type
_entity.pdbx_description
1 polymer ?
#
loop_
_entity_poly.entity_id
_entity_poly.type
_entity_poly.pdbx_seq_one_letter_code
_entity_poly.pdbx_strand_id
1 'polypeptide(L)'
;LLQVILSPIVDKRLGGVGTKKTRLIEDWQSILDTFLAECNSTLSQPGLIEQLKEEKFDVAFTEPTLDFCGPGLFYLLGIDKWAVVNSLAIVDGDFFYTQTPSNPSYIPSCAAMFGGQMGEQMTFIERISNLITFIVSSRYFQPHLAKYTELMRRIDPEMPETE
;
A
#
# COMPACT_ATOMS: atom_id res chain seq x y z
N LEU A 1 4.76 9.85 21.19
CA LEU A 1 4.87 11.30 20.87
C LEU A 1 4.20 11.66 19.54
N LEU A 2 4.53 11.00 18.42
CA LEU A 2 3.88 11.24 17.11
C LEU A 2 2.34 11.12 17.16
N GLN A 3 1.83 10.06 17.79
CA GLN A 3 0.39 9.82 17.95
C GLN A 3 -0.35 10.95 18.68
N VAL A 4 0.34 11.63 19.61
CA VAL A 4 -0.23 12.72 20.40
C VAL A 4 -0.26 14.02 19.58
N ILE A 5 0.80 14.28 18.80
CA ILE A 5 0.94 15.48 17.96
C ILE A 5 0.02 15.42 16.73
N LEU A 6 -0.19 14.23 16.16
CA LEU A 6 -0.95 14.05 14.93
C LEU A 6 -2.45 13.89 15.16
N SER A 7 -2.87 13.43 16.35
CA SER A 7 -4.29 13.24 16.66
C SER A 7 -5.18 14.46 16.37
N PRO A 8 -4.79 15.72 16.67
CA PRO A 8 -5.64 16.88 16.39
C PRO A 8 -5.68 17.24 14.91
N ILE A 9 -4.64 16.90 14.14
CA ILE A 9 -4.55 17.16 12.69
C ILE A 9 -5.41 16.14 11.94
N VAL A 10 -5.33 14.87 12.34
CA VAL A 10 -6.17 13.77 11.85
C VAL A 10 -7.65 14.05 12.14
N ASP A 11 -8.01 14.41 13.38
CA ASP A 11 -9.41 14.65 13.76
C ASP A 11 -10.02 15.87 13.04
N LYS A 12 -9.27 16.97 12.85
CA LYS A 12 -9.82 18.23 12.29
C LYS A 12 -9.77 18.35 10.77
N ARG A 13 -8.77 17.78 10.09
CA ARG A 13 -8.56 18.00 8.64
C ARG A 13 -8.86 16.79 7.76
N LEU A 14 -8.84 15.57 8.31
CA LEU A 14 -9.14 14.34 7.57
C LEU A 14 -10.61 13.88 7.75
N GLY A 15 -11.49 14.74 8.29
CA GLY A 15 -12.92 14.43 8.39
C GLY A 15 -13.23 13.30 9.37
N GLY A 16 -12.93 13.50 10.66
CA GLY A 16 -13.34 12.58 11.72
C GLY A 16 -14.86 12.54 11.90
N VAL A 17 -15.53 11.57 11.27
CA VAL A 17 -16.92 11.24 11.60
C VAL A 17 -16.92 10.41 12.89
N GLY A 18 -17.38 11.01 13.98
CA GLY A 18 -18.00 10.32 15.11
C GLY A 18 -17.07 9.60 16.10
N THR A 19 -16.93 10.20 17.28
CA THR A 19 -16.82 9.54 18.60
C THR A 19 -16.33 8.07 18.65
N LYS A 20 -15.08 7.80 18.26
CA LYS A 20 -14.15 6.83 18.90
C LYS A 20 -12.81 6.90 18.17
N LYS A 21 -11.81 7.45 18.87
CA LYS A 21 -10.46 7.82 18.42
C LYS A 21 -9.58 6.66 17.90
N THR A 22 -10.14 5.47 17.71
CA THR A 22 -9.44 4.21 17.40
C THR A 22 -9.90 3.55 16.11
N ARG A 23 -11.07 3.94 15.56
CA ARG A 23 -11.73 3.18 14.50
C ARG A 23 -10.99 3.21 13.15
N LEU A 24 -10.56 4.38 12.66
CA LEU A 24 -9.95 4.47 11.33
C LEU A 24 -8.63 3.69 11.19
N ILE A 25 -7.76 3.74 12.20
CA ILE A 25 -6.49 2.98 12.17
C ILE A 25 -6.76 1.48 12.31
N GLU A 26 -7.68 1.09 13.19
CA GLU A 26 -8.13 -0.31 13.36
C GLU A 26 -8.78 -0.85 12.06
N ASP A 27 -9.60 -0.03 11.39
CA ASP A 27 -10.30 -0.36 10.15
C ASP A 27 -9.30 -0.55 9.00
N TRP A 28 -8.30 0.32 8.85
CA TRP A 28 -7.27 0.20 7.81
C TRP A 28 -6.29 -0.96 8.05
N GLN A 29 -5.94 -1.23 9.31
CA GLN A 29 -5.20 -2.45 9.66
C GLN A 29 -5.96 -3.70 9.24
N SER A 30 -7.27 -3.73 9.53
CA SER A 30 -8.14 -4.83 9.11
C SER A 30 -8.20 -4.99 7.60
N ILE A 31 -8.23 -3.90 6.83
CA ILE A 31 -8.22 -3.94 5.36
C ILE A 31 -6.90 -4.54 4.85
N LEU A 32 -5.76 -4.05 5.34
CA LEU A 32 -4.45 -4.53 4.90
C LEU A 32 -4.19 -5.98 5.31
N ASP A 33 -4.65 -6.40 6.49
CA ASP A 33 -4.59 -7.81 6.91
C ASP A 33 -5.53 -8.69 6.05
N THR A 34 -6.66 -8.15 5.57
CA THR A 34 -7.54 -8.85 4.62
C THR A 34 -6.85 -9.08 3.28
N PHE A 35 -6.15 -8.08 2.73
CA PHE A 35 -5.38 -8.26 1.49
C PHE A 35 -4.27 -9.31 1.63
N LEU A 36 -3.59 -9.35 2.78
CA LEU A 36 -2.62 -10.41 3.07
C LEU A 36 -3.28 -11.79 3.16
N ALA A 37 -4.46 -11.89 3.77
CA ALA A 37 -5.22 -13.14 3.85
C ALA A 37 -5.71 -13.60 2.47
N GLU A 38 -6.14 -12.67 1.62
CA GLU A 38 -6.51 -12.94 0.22
C GLU A 38 -5.31 -13.49 -0.56
N CYS A 39 -4.15 -12.83 -0.48
CA CYS A 39 -2.93 -13.31 -1.11
C CYS A 39 -2.57 -14.73 -0.65
N ASN A 40 -2.61 -14.98 0.65
CA ASN A 40 -2.36 -16.32 1.19
C ASN A 40 -3.35 -17.36 0.66
N SER A 41 -4.65 -17.02 0.56
CA SER A 41 -5.67 -17.90 0.01
C SER A 41 -5.41 -18.24 -1.46
N THR A 42 -5.00 -17.26 -2.26
CA THR A 42 -4.67 -17.45 -3.68
C THR A 42 -3.45 -18.35 -3.83
N LEU A 43 -2.36 -18.06 -3.12
CA LEU A 43 -1.12 -18.83 -3.19
C LEU A 43 -1.25 -20.24 -2.61
N SER A 44 -2.18 -20.45 -1.66
CA SER A 44 -2.46 -21.76 -1.08
C SER A 44 -3.34 -22.65 -1.96
N GLN A 45 -3.85 -22.14 -3.09
CA GLN A 45 -4.71 -22.93 -3.97
C GLN A 45 -3.91 -24.07 -4.64
N PRO A 46 -4.25 -25.35 -4.39
CA PRO A 46 -3.45 -26.47 -4.89
C PRO A 46 -3.39 -26.50 -6.41
N GLY A 47 -2.18 -26.58 -6.98
CA GLY A 47 -1.97 -26.69 -8.43
C GLY A 47 -2.05 -25.37 -9.20
N LEU A 48 -2.42 -24.25 -8.56
CA LEU A 48 -2.58 -22.97 -9.25
C LEU A 48 -1.25 -22.47 -9.82
N ILE A 49 -0.18 -22.49 -9.02
CA ILE A 49 1.13 -21.99 -9.44
C ILE A 49 1.70 -22.84 -10.57
N GLU A 50 1.56 -24.16 -10.49
CA GLU A 50 2.00 -25.10 -11.52
C GLU A 50 1.23 -24.86 -12.83
N GLN A 51 -0.09 -24.71 -12.75
CA GLN A 51 -0.92 -24.42 -13.91
C GLN A 51 -0.51 -23.09 -14.57
N LEU A 52 -0.32 -22.02 -13.80
CA LEU A 52 0.08 -20.72 -14.32
C LEU A 52 1.49 -20.74 -14.93
N LYS A 53 2.40 -21.57 -14.41
CA LYS A 53 3.74 -21.80 -15.01
C LYS A 53 3.65 -22.49 -16.36
N GLU A 54 2.74 -23.45 -16.51
CA GLU A 54 2.56 -24.21 -17.76
C GLU A 54 2.08 -23.34 -18.93
N GLU A 55 1.30 -22.29 -18.64
CA GLU A 55 0.80 -21.32 -19.62
C GLU A 55 1.89 -20.44 -20.24
N LYS A 56 3.03 -20.25 -19.56
CA LYS A 56 4.20 -19.50 -20.05
C LYS A 56 3.89 -18.06 -20.47
N PHE A 57 3.26 -17.30 -19.59
CA PHE A 57 2.98 -15.88 -19.83
C PHE A 57 4.26 -15.06 -20.05
N ASP A 58 4.25 -14.20 -21.06
CA ASP A 58 5.38 -13.30 -21.38
C ASP A 58 5.37 -11.99 -20.59
N VAL A 59 4.20 -11.56 -20.11
CA VAL A 59 3.98 -10.26 -19.45
C VAL A 59 2.87 -10.39 -18.41
N ALA A 60 2.99 -9.66 -17.30
CA ALA A 60 1.95 -9.57 -16.27
C ALA A 60 1.60 -8.12 -15.86
N PHE A 61 0.40 -7.93 -15.31
CA PHE A 61 -0.08 -6.66 -14.80
C PHE A 61 -0.71 -6.86 -13.42
N THR A 62 -0.49 -5.92 -12.50
CA THR A 62 -1.06 -5.96 -11.13
C THR A 62 -1.54 -4.58 -10.69
N GLU A 63 -2.56 -4.56 -9.83
CA GLU A 63 -3.08 -3.36 -9.17
C GLU A 63 -2.73 -3.40 -7.66
N PRO A 64 -1.53 -2.98 -7.24
CA PRO A 64 -1.03 -3.07 -5.87
C PRO A 64 -1.87 -2.29 -4.86
N THR A 65 -2.62 -1.28 -5.29
CA THR A 65 -3.51 -0.54 -4.39
C THR A 65 -4.65 -1.39 -3.83
N LEU A 66 -5.03 -2.47 -4.51
CA LEU A 66 -6.10 -3.39 -4.10
C LEU A 66 -5.61 -4.84 -3.91
N ASP A 67 -4.53 -5.24 -4.58
CA ASP A 67 -3.94 -6.58 -4.49
C ASP A 67 -2.41 -6.52 -4.39
N PHE A 68 -1.88 -6.76 -3.20
CA PHE A 68 -0.43 -6.80 -2.95
C PHE A 68 0.24 -8.12 -3.37
N CYS A 69 -0.52 -9.11 -3.84
CA CYS A 69 0.00 -10.45 -4.13
C CYS A 69 0.73 -10.56 -5.47
N GLY A 70 0.27 -9.80 -6.46
CA GLY A 70 0.71 -9.90 -7.86
C GLY A 70 2.23 -9.99 -8.05
N PRO A 71 3.04 -9.09 -7.49
CA PRO A 71 4.49 -9.13 -7.68
C PRO A 71 5.16 -10.42 -7.25
N GLY A 72 4.77 -10.95 -6.09
CA GLY A 72 5.31 -12.20 -5.59
C GLY A 72 4.81 -13.40 -6.40
N LEU A 73 3.58 -13.34 -6.90
CA LEU A 73 3.10 -14.32 -7.87
C LEU A 73 3.95 -14.29 -9.15
N PHE A 74 4.25 -13.11 -9.70
CA PHE A 74 5.06 -12.98 -10.91
C PHE A 74 6.47 -13.51 -10.72
N TYR A 75 7.06 -13.26 -9.55
CA TYR A 75 8.34 -13.85 -9.15
C TYR A 75 8.27 -15.38 -9.14
N LEU A 76 7.26 -15.96 -8.51
CA LEU A 76 7.06 -17.42 -8.48
C LEU A 76 6.89 -18.01 -9.88
N LEU A 77 6.25 -17.28 -10.80
CA LEU A 77 6.06 -17.69 -12.21
C LEU A 77 7.30 -17.45 -13.09
N GLY A 78 8.31 -16.73 -12.59
CA GLY A 78 9.51 -16.39 -13.36
C GLY A 78 9.27 -15.29 -14.42
N ILE A 79 8.27 -14.44 -14.22
CA ILE A 79 7.92 -13.35 -15.14
C ILE A 79 8.73 -12.09 -14.74
N ASP A 80 9.63 -11.66 -15.61
CA ASP A 80 10.47 -10.47 -15.44
C ASP A 80 9.82 -9.20 -15.99
N LYS A 81 8.94 -9.33 -16.98
CA LYS A 81 8.21 -8.24 -17.61
C LYS A 81 6.84 -8.07 -16.95
N TRP A 82 6.74 -7.10 -16.06
CA TRP A 82 5.46 -6.76 -15.44
C TRP A 82 5.33 -5.25 -15.23
N ALA A 83 4.09 -4.81 -15.08
CA ALA A 83 3.78 -3.41 -14.81
C ALA A 83 2.68 -3.27 -13.75
N VAL A 84 2.80 -2.21 -12.96
CA VAL A 84 1.76 -1.76 -12.04
C VAL A 84 0.74 -0.91 -12.80
N VAL A 85 -0.53 -1.23 -12.62
CA VAL A 85 -1.68 -0.48 -13.15
C VAL A 85 -2.60 -0.14 -12.00
N ASN A 86 -2.78 1.15 -11.73
CA ASN A 86 -3.68 1.61 -10.68
C ASN A 86 -4.88 2.35 -11.28
N SER A 87 -6.08 2.01 -10.83
CA SER A 87 -7.30 2.78 -11.13
C SER A 87 -7.40 4.05 -10.27
N LEU A 88 -6.66 4.08 -9.16
CA LEU A 88 -6.57 5.19 -8.22
C LEU A 88 -5.24 5.96 -8.40
N ALA A 89 -5.18 7.17 -7.84
CA ALA A 89 -3.90 7.85 -7.68
C ALA A 89 -2.95 7.00 -6.82
N ILE A 90 -1.65 7.08 -7.10
CA ILE A 90 -0.61 6.33 -6.36
C ILE A 90 -0.74 6.64 -4.86
N VAL A 91 -0.90 5.60 -4.05
CA VAL A 91 -0.97 5.72 -2.59
C VAL A 91 0.44 5.97 -2.02
N ASP A 92 0.55 6.66 -0.88
CA ASP A 92 1.85 7.10 -0.33
C ASP A 92 2.85 5.95 -0.04
N GLY A 93 2.36 4.71 0.11
CA GLY A 93 3.19 3.51 0.25
C GLY A 93 3.72 2.96 -1.08
N ASP A 94 2.98 3.13 -2.17
CA ASP A 94 3.31 2.58 -3.49
C ASP A 94 4.55 3.24 -4.08
N PHE A 95 4.86 4.49 -3.74
CA PHE A 95 6.07 5.17 -4.22
C PHE A 95 7.35 4.41 -3.85
N PHE A 96 7.39 3.83 -2.64
CA PHE A 96 8.53 3.05 -2.19
C PHE A 96 8.63 1.75 -2.98
N TYR A 97 7.51 1.05 -3.11
CA TYR A 97 7.41 -0.23 -3.80
C TYR A 97 7.69 -0.13 -5.31
N THR A 98 7.13 0.88 -5.97
CA THR A 98 7.31 1.12 -7.41
C THR A 98 8.62 1.85 -7.75
N GLN A 99 9.41 2.23 -6.73
CA GLN A 99 10.61 3.05 -6.87
C GLN A 99 10.34 4.36 -7.63
N THR A 100 9.10 4.86 -7.56
CA THR A 100 8.71 6.12 -8.21
C THR A 100 8.96 7.30 -7.27
N PRO A 101 9.42 8.45 -7.79
CA PRO A 101 9.68 9.61 -6.94
C PRO A 101 8.36 10.19 -6.40
N SER A 102 8.27 10.36 -5.09
CA SER A 102 7.18 11.10 -4.45
C SER A 102 7.51 12.59 -4.34
N ASN A 103 6.53 13.46 -4.62
CA ASN A 103 6.66 14.90 -4.41
C ASN A 103 5.49 15.43 -3.56
N PRO A 104 5.55 15.28 -2.22
CA PRO A 104 4.50 15.75 -1.33
C PRO A 104 4.42 17.29 -1.25
N SER A 105 5.35 18.01 -1.87
CA SER A 105 5.22 19.47 -1.96
C SER A 105 4.20 19.87 -3.02
N TYR A 106 3.98 19.07 -4.06
CA TYR A 106 3.07 19.38 -5.16
C TYR A 106 1.85 18.46 -5.21
N ILE A 107 2.06 17.17 -4.95
CA ILE A 107 1.04 16.13 -5.04
C ILE A 107 0.43 15.94 -3.65
N PRO A 108 -0.89 16.12 -3.48
CA PRO A 108 -1.56 15.75 -2.24
C PRO A 108 -1.34 14.27 -1.93
N SER A 109 -1.00 13.98 -0.69
CA SER A 109 -0.93 12.62 -0.15
C SER A 109 -2.26 11.91 -0.35
N CYS A 110 -2.24 10.61 -0.58
CA CYS A 110 -3.48 9.83 -0.73
C CYS A 110 -4.37 9.87 0.53
N ALA A 111 -3.84 10.30 1.69
CA ALA A 111 -4.68 10.63 2.83
C ALA A 111 -5.73 11.73 2.55
N ALA A 112 -5.53 12.55 1.51
CA ALA A 112 -6.54 13.45 0.96
C ALA A 112 -7.76 12.69 0.43
N MET A 113 -7.58 11.51 -0.19
CA MET A 113 -8.68 10.64 -0.62
C MET A 113 -9.49 10.09 0.56
N PHE A 114 -8.90 10.03 1.76
CA PHE A 114 -9.54 9.49 2.96
C PHE A 114 -10.08 10.57 3.90
N GLY A 115 -10.54 11.69 3.32
CA GLY A 115 -11.22 12.77 4.03
C GLY A 115 -10.37 14.02 4.25
N GLY A 116 -9.16 14.07 3.69
CA GLY A 116 -8.30 15.24 3.78
C GLY A 116 -8.77 16.41 2.94
N GLN A 117 -8.84 17.58 3.57
CA GLN A 117 -9.20 18.85 2.91
C GLN A 117 -8.02 19.46 2.13
N MET A 118 -7.39 18.71 1.23
CA MET A 118 -6.34 19.23 0.36
C MET A 118 -6.87 19.27 -1.07
N GLY A 119 -7.17 20.47 -1.55
CA GLY A 119 -7.56 20.66 -2.95
C GLY A 119 -6.38 20.56 -3.92
N GLU A 120 -6.69 20.66 -5.21
CA GLU A 120 -5.72 20.64 -6.33
C GLU A 120 -4.58 21.68 -6.18
N GLN A 121 -4.82 22.77 -5.46
CA GLN A 121 -3.83 23.81 -5.19
C GLN A 121 -3.64 24.00 -3.69
N MET A 122 -2.50 23.51 -3.18
CA MET A 122 -2.12 23.68 -1.77
C MET A 122 -1.38 25.01 -1.55
N THR A 123 -1.81 25.75 -0.53
CA THR A 123 -1.06 26.84 0.09
C THR A 123 0.21 26.31 0.78
N PHE A 124 1.14 27.20 1.14
CA PHE A 124 2.40 26.80 1.79
C PHE A 124 2.17 25.98 3.09
N ILE A 125 1.22 26.37 3.92
CA ILE A 125 0.91 25.66 5.18
C ILE A 125 0.26 24.30 4.90
N GLU A 126 -0.56 24.20 3.86
CA GLU A 126 -1.13 22.91 3.43
C GLU A 126 -0.05 21.97 2.90
N ARG A 127 0.97 22.47 2.18
CA ARG A 127 2.11 21.66 1.74
C ARG A 127 2.90 21.09 2.92
N ILE A 128 3.10 21.88 3.99
CA ILE A 128 3.74 21.38 5.21
C ILE A 128 2.87 20.30 5.86
N SER A 129 1.56 20.53 5.98
CA SER A 129 0.63 19.53 6.50
C SER A 129 0.66 18.25 5.66
N ASN A 130 0.70 18.39 4.34
CA ASN A 130 0.74 17.29 3.40
C ASN A 130 2.02 16.47 3.53
N LEU A 131 3.18 17.13 3.65
CA LEU A 131 4.45 16.46 3.90
C LEU A 131 4.42 15.64 5.19
N ILE A 132 3.85 16.18 6.27
CA ILE A 132 3.71 15.45 7.53
C ILE A 132 2.80 14.23 7.33
N THR A 133 1.65 14.42 6.67
CA THR A 133 0.70 13.33 6.40
C THR A 133 1.35 12.24 5.55
N PHE A 134 2.04 12.59 4.47
CA PHE A 134 2.79 11.67 3.62
C PHE A 134 3.77 10.82 4.44
N ILE A 135 4.61 11.46 5.27
CA ILE A 135 5.60 10.74 6.11
C ILE A 135 4.90 9.76 7.05
N VAL A 136 3.78 10.15 7.66
CA VAL A 136 3.03 9.31 8.58
C VAL A 136 2.40 8.12 7.86
N SER A 137 1.74 8.36 6.73
CA SER A 137 1.15 7.33 5.88
C SER A 137 2.20 6.34 5.40
N SER A 138 3.31 6.80 4.81
CA SER A 138 4.38 5.91 4.33
C SER A 138 4.95 5.04 5.46
N ARG A 139 5.10 5.59 6.68
CA ARG A 139 5.56 4.81 7.84
C ARG A 139 4.53 3.82 8.37
N TYR A 140 3.25 4.09 8.15
CA TYR A 140 2.17 3.18 8.52
C TYR A 140 2.08 1.97 7.58
N PHE A 141 2.32 2.15 6.28
CA PHE A 141 2.28 1.05 5.30
C PHE A 141 3.53 0.15 5.37
N GLN A 142 4.69 0.67 5.78
CA GLN A 142 5.96 -0.05 5.82
C GLN A 142 5.91 -1.43 6.53
N PRO A 143 5.32 -1.59 7.73
CA PRO A 143 5.22 -2.90 8.39
C PRO A 143 4.47 -3.98 7.59
N HIS A 144 3.58 -3.59 6.68
CA HIS A 144 2.82 -4.54 5.86
C HIS A 144 3.71 -5.21 4.79
N LEU A 145 4.74 -4.53 4.29
CA LEU A 145 5.74 -5.11 3.39
C LEU A 145 6.52 -6.25 4.08
N ALA A 146 6.85 -6.08 5.36
CA ALA A 146 7.52 -7.12 6.14
C ALA A 146 6.62 -8.35 6.34
N LYS A 147 5.32 -8.14 6.66
CA LYS A 147 4.34 -9.23 6.76
C LYS A 147 4.16 -9.97 5.42
N TYR A 148 4.15 -9.22 4.32
CA TYR A 148 4.06 -9.77 2.97
C TYR A 148 5.29 -10.62 2.62
N THR A 149 6.49 -10.10 2.86
CA THR A 149 7.74 -10.83 2.63
C THR A 149 7.77 -12.12 3.44
N GLU A 150 7.33 -12.08 4.71
CA GLU A 150 7.22 -13.27 5.55
C GLU A 150 6.22 -14.29 5.01
N LEU A 151 5.07 -13.84 4.48
CA LEU A 151 4.12 -14.73 3.81
C LEU A 151 4.76 -15.44 2.62
N MET A 152 5.44 -14.68 1.76
CA MET A 152 6.08 -15.21 0.55
C MET A 152 7.23 -16.16 0.87
N ARG A 153 8.02 -15.89 1.91
CA ARG A 153 9.12 -16.76 2.36
C ARG A 153 8.67 -18.13 2.84
N ARG A 154 7.41 -18.28 3.25
CA ARG A 154 6.83 -19.61 3.57
C ARG A 154 6.69 -20.50 2.34
N ILE A 155 6.58 -19.89 1.16
CA ILE A 155 6.42 -20.58 -0.12
C ILE A 155 7.78 -20.75 -0.79
N ASP A 156 8.55 -19.65 -0.87
CA ASP A 156 9.91 -19.64 -1.41
C ASP A 156 10.89 -18.98 -0.42
N PRO A 157 11.72 -19.77 0.27
CA PRO A 157 12.71 -19.25 1.22
C PRO A 157 13.73 -18.28 0.62
N GLU A 158 13.95 -18.29 -0.70
CA GLU A 158 14.89 -17.40 -1.39
C GLU A 158 14.26 -16.06 -1.80
N MET A 159 12.99 -15.81 -1.45
CA MET A 159 12.29 -14.56 -1.77
C MET A 159 13.09 -13.34 -1.29
N PRO A 160 13.49 -12.42 -2.19
CA PRO A 160 14.20 -11.20 -1.83
C PRO A 160 13.36 -10.29 -0.92
N GLU A 161 14.04 -9.39 -0.21
CA GLU A 161 13.34 -8.34 0.54
C GLU A 161 12.67 -7.38 -0.43
N THR A 162 11.43 -7.03 -0.11
CA THR A 162 10.73 -5.91 -0.75
C THR A 162 11.28 -4.60 -0.17
N GLU A 163 12.49 -4.21 -0.57
CA GLU A 163 13.10 -2.89 -0.31
C GLU A 163 13.28 -2.08 -1.60
#